data_AF-A0A0J9CEM1-F1
#
_entry.id   AF-A0A0J9CEM1-F1
#
_cell.length_a   1.000
_cell.length_b   1.000
_cell.length_c   1.000
_cell.angle_alpha   90.00
_cell.angle_beta   90.00
_cell.angle_gamma   90.00
#
_symmetry.space_group_name_H-M   'P 1'
#
loop_
_entity.id
_entity.type
_entity.pdbx_description
1 polymer ?
#
loop_
_entity_poly.entity_id
_entity_poly.type
_entity_poly.pdbx_seq_one_letter_code
_entity_poly.pdbx_strand_id
1 'polypeptide(L)'
;MGKPNERSALFLDRSYIDRKFAELRADMITVMEAKFRAVQNNQEKIIKLLERDDDKPRKQETISEAYTWKIEIRRRVDRMVKDYPELYSDFNNVLTRIYRKMRDVYGFVSEQAIKDYKYATGAEKASCLEVISEDEKLRSLFEPILSNLEEDSRKEMERRRMAQEAEQGKTRQEIIQPLIEARGDKTNFGCATYTVVKSRMKKHGVRLDDYESEFRKRTGIKRKVSNGELIDNMPTLKREFAKAVGELLAEHQSMVTKTQI
;
A
#
# COMPACT_ATOMS: atom_id res chain seq x y z
N MET A 1 -21.21 -53.12 -57.16
CA MET A 1 -20.15 -52.34 -57.86
C MET A 1 -20.35 -50.89 -57.44
N GLY A 2 -19.49 -50.22 -56.66
CA GLY A 2 -18.12 -49.81 -56.99
C GLY A 2 -18.14 -48.32 -57.43
N LYS A 3 -17.68 -47.39 -56.56
CA LYS A 3 -17.79 -45.90 -56.68
C LYS A 3 -17.16 -45.30 -57.96
N PRO A 4 -17.53 -44.06 -58.35
CA PRO A 4 -16.89 -42.82 -57.84
C PRO A 4 -17.95 -41.78 -57.41
N ASN A 5 -18.00 -41.25 -56.17
CA ASN A 5 -17.11 -40.28 -55.54
C ASN A 5 -16.92 -38.95 -56.31
N GLU A 6 -18.01 -38.23 -56.55
CA GLU A 6 -17.94 -36.78 -56.82
C GLU A 6 -18.45 -36.03 -55.58
N ARG A 7 -17.52 -35.82 -54.64
CA ARG A 7 -17.61 -34.69 -53.71
C ARG A 7 -17.61 -33.44 -54.58
N SER A 8 -18.77 -32.83 -54.80
CA SER A 8 -18.87 -31.49 -55.37
C SER A 8 -18.14 -30.52 -54.43
N ALA A 9 -16.85 -30.36 -54.67
CA ALA A 9 -16.05 -29.31 -54.09
C ALA A 9 -16.69 -28.00 -54.54
N LEU A 10 -17.31 -27.29 -53.59
CA LEU A 10 -17.67 -25.89 -53.73
C LEU A 10 -16.35 -25.14 -53.98
N PHE A 11 -15.90 -25.09 -55.23
CA PHE A 11 -14.91 -24.14 -55.68
C PHE A 11 -15.57 -22.76 -55.58
N LEU A 12 -15.49 -22.17 -54.40
CA LEU A 12 -15.67 -20.74 -54.24
C LEU A 12 -14.60 -20.10 -55.13
N ASP A 13 -15.03 -19.53 -56.25
CA ASP A 13 -14.15 -18.83 -57.17
C ASP A 13 -13.27 -17.86 -56.38
N ARG A 14 -11.96 -17.91 -56.61
CA ARG A 14 -11.00 -17.06 -55.90
C ARG A 14 -11.38 -15.59 -56.03
N SER A 15 -11.92 -15.21 -57.18
CA SER A 15 -12.44 -13.87 -57.46
C SER A 15 -13.62 -13.49 -56.53
N TYR A 16 -14.49 -14.44 -56.20
CA TYR A 16 -15.63 -14.25 -55.31
C TYR A 16 -15.20 -14.09 -53.86
N ILE A 17 -14.25 -14.94 -53.40
CA ILE A 17 -13.67 -14.81 -52.05
C ILE A 17 -12.96 -13.47 -51.92
N ASP A 18 -12.12 -13.08 -52.89
CA ASP A 18 -11.38 -11.83 -52.85
C ASP A 18 -12.31 -10.60 -52.88
N ARG A 19 -13.41 -10.65 -53.64
CA ARG A 19 -14.46 -9.62 -53.63
C ARG A 19 -15.15 -9.52 -52.27
N LYS A 20 -15.53 -10.65 -51.65
CA LYS A 20 -16.16 -10.65 -50.32
C LYS A 20 -15.20 -10.20 -49.23
N PHE A 21 -13.91 -10.50 -49.36
CA PHE A 21 -12.89 -10.00 -48.44
C PHE A 21 -12.60 -8.50 -48.63
N ALA A 22 -12.78 -7.97 -49.84
CA ALA A 22 -12.70 -6.54 -50.10
C ALA A 22 -13.91 -5.79 -49.52
N GLU A 23 -15.12 -6.32 -49.71
CA GLU A 23 -16.36 -5.80 -49.09
C GLU A 23 -16.24 -5.77 -47.56
N LEU A 24 -15.83 -6.89 -46.94
CA LEU A 24 -15.65 -6.95 -45.49
C LEU A 24 -14.60 -5.95 -44.98
N ARG A 25 -13.50 -5.76 -45.72
CA ARG A 25 -12.48 -4.75 -45.37
C ARG A 25 -13.04 -3.33 -45.46
N ALA A 26 -13.80 -3.01 -46.49
CA ALA A 26 -14.43 -1.71 -46.66
C ALA A 26 -15.47 -1.42 -45.56
N ASP A 27 -16.29 -2.41 -45.20
CA ASP A 27 -17.25 -2.31 -44.11
C ASP A 27 -16.53 -2.10 -42.76
N MET A 28 -15.45 -2.84 -42.52
CA MET A 28 -14.67 -2.72 -41.29
C MET A 28 -14.00 -1.35 -41.17
N ILE A 29 -13.46 -0.81 -42.28
CA ILE A 29 -12.93 0.55 -42.35
C ILE A 29 -14.02 1.57 -42.04
N THR A 30 -15.20 1.44 -42.66
CA THR A 30 -16.33 2.35 -42.46
C THR A 30 -16.78 2.37 -40.99
N VAL A 31 -16.91 1.20 -40.37
CA VAL A 31 -17.26 1.07 -38.95
C VAL A 31 -16.17 1.66 -38.05
N MET A 32 -14.90 1.41 -38.35
CA MET A 32 -13.78 1.95 -37.59
C MET A 32 -13.71 3.48 -37.70
N GLU A 33 -13.92 4.05 -38.89
CA GLU A 33 -14.00 5.49 -39.10
C GLU A 33 -15.20 6.13 -38.39
N ALA A 34 -16.35 5.47 -38.36
CA ALA A 34 -17.52 5.95 -37.62
C ALA A 34 -17.26 5.96 -36.11
N LYS A 35 -16.63 4.90 -35.58
CA LYS A 35 -16.21 4.83 -34.18
C LYS A 35 -15.13 5.86 -33.85
N PHE A 36 -14.17 6.06 -34.75
CA PHE A 36 -13.12 7.06 -34.59
C PHE A 36 -13.69 8.47 -34.55
N ARG A 37 -14.61 8.80 -35.47
CA ARG A 37 -15.35 10.07 -35.45
C ARG A 37 -16.19 10.25 -34.18
N ALA A 38 -16.82 9.19 -33.68
CA ALA A 38 -17.57 9.26 -32.42
C ALA A 38 -16.65 9.53 -31.21
N VAL A 39 -15.45 8.92 -31.17
CA VAL A 39 -14.44 9.18 -30.14
C VAL A 39 -13.90 10.60 -30.25
N GLN A 40 -13.59 11.09 -31.46
CA GLN A 40 -13.15 12.47 -31.68
C GLN A 40 -14.24 13.47 -31.26
N ASN A 41 -15.49 13.26 -31.64
CA ASN A 41 -16.61 14.12 -31.23
C ASN A 41 -16.81 14.11 -29.70
N ASN A 42 -16.59 12.97 -29.04
CA ASN A 42 -16.65 12.89 -27.58
C ASN A 42 -15.45 13.59 -26.93
N GLN A 43 -14.26 13.48 -27.49
CA GLN A 43 -13.10 14.25 -27.04
C GLN A 43 -13.32 15.76 -27.21
N GLU A 44 -13.85 16.20 -28.35
CA GLU A 44 -14.20 17.61 -28.58
C GLU A 44 -15.30 18.11 -27.64
N LYS A 45 -16.29 17.27 -27.31
CA LYS A 45 -17.29 17.61 -26.28
C LYS A 45 -16.67 17.72 -24.90
N ILE A 46 -15.75 16.83 -24.54
CA ILE A 46 -15.02 16.88 -23.27
C ILE A 46 -14.14 18.15 -23.22
N ILE A 47 -13.43 18.46 -24.30
CA ILE A 47 -12.63 19.68 -24.44
C ILE A 47 -13.52 20.92 -24.31
N LYS A 48 -14.65 20.98 -25.02
CA LYS A 48 -15.62 22.08 -24.90
C LYS A 48 -16.26 22.19 -23.51
N LEU A 49 -16.46 21.07 -22.81
CA LEU A 49 -16.94 21.08 -21.42
C LEU A 49 -15.88 21.57 -20.44
N LEU A 50 -14.60 21.31 -20.73
CA LEU A 50 -13.46 21.84 -19.97
C LEU A 50 -13.19 23.33 -20.30
N GLU A 51 -13.51 23.78 -21.51
CA GLU A 51 -13.33 25.17 -21.97
C GLU A 51 -14.45 26.12 -21.53
N ARG A 52 -15.63 25.62 -21.11
CA ARG A 52 -16.83 26.46 -20.88
C ARG A 52 -16.85 27.24 -19.56
N ASP A 53 -15.88 27.04 -18.66
CA ASP A 53 -15.82 27.74 -17.36
C ASP A 53 -14.75 28.86 -17.31
N ASP A 54 -14.05 29.17 -18.40
CA ASP A 54 -12.96 30.16 -18.41
C ASP A 54 -13.21 31.40 -19.31
N ASP A 55 -14.47 31.80 -19.51
CA ASP A 55 -14.81 33.04 -20.26
C ASP A 55 -14.72 34.32 -19.39
N LYS A 56 -13.66 34.40 -18.57
CA LYS A 56 -13.07 35.65 -18.09
C LYS A 56 -11.61 35.62 -18.53
N PRO A 57 -11.06 36.70 -19.08
CA PRO A 57 -9.71 36.69 -19.62
C PRO A 57 -8.71 36.45 -18.49
N ARG A 58 -8.33 35.18 -18.27
CA ARG A 58 -7.13 34.83 -17.53
C ARG A 58 -5.98 35.21 -18.42
N LYS A 59 -5.33 36.32 -18.05
CA LYS A 59 -3.95 36.61 -18.44
C LYS A 59 -3.20 35.28 -18.39
N GLN A 60 -2.51 34.92 -19.46
CA GLN A 60 -1.52 33.84 -19.41
C GLN A 60 -0.47 34.24 -18.37
N GLU A 61 -0.72 33.89 -17.11
CA GLU A 61 0.27 33.92 -16.05
C GLU A 61 1.24 32.81 -16.41
N THR A 62 2.45 33.20 -16.79
CA THR A 62 3.63 32.32 -16.72
C THR A 62 3.58 31.63 -15.36
N ILE A 63 3.26 30.33 -15.34
CA ILE A 63 3.14 29.57 -14.10
C ILE A 63 4.48 29.70 -13.38
N SER A 64 4.47 30.37 -12.22
CA SER A 64 5.70 30.60 -11.45
C SER A 64 6.34 29.26 -11.10
N GLU A 65 7.67 29.19 -11.20
CA GLU A 65 8.46 28.02 -10.82
C GLU A 65 8.16 27.57 -9.38
N ALA A 66 8.00 28.54 -8.48
CA ALA A 66 7.60 28.32 -7.08
C ALA A 66 6.24 27.61 -6.97
N TYR A 67 5.28 27.98 -7.81
CA TYR A 67 3.95 27.38 -7.82
C TYR A 67 3.97 25.95 -8.34
N THR A 68 4.74 25.70 -9.41
CA THR A 68 4.93 24.36 -9.99
C THR A 68 5.57 23.42 -8.97
N TRP A 69 6.63 23.89 -8.30
CA TRP A 69 7.32 23.16 -7.25
C TRP A 69 6.38 22.80 -6.08
N LYS A 70 5.58 23.77 -5.61
CA LYS A 70 4.63 23.59 -4.50
C LYS A 70 3.58 22.52 -4.82
N ILE A 71 3.09 22.46 -6.07
CA ILE A 71 2.16 21.41 -6.51
C ILE A 71 2.85 20.04 -6.52
N GLU A 72 4.07 19.96 -7.03
CA GLU A 72 4.82 18.70 -7.07
C GLU A 72 5.05 18.13 -5.67
N ILE A 73 5.55 18.96 -4.76
CA ILE A 73 5.81 18.55 -3.38
C ILE A 73 4.52 18.13 -2.67
N ARG A 74 3.42 18.86 -2.88
CA ARG A 74 2.11 18.46 -2.32
C ARG A 74 1.73 17.06 -2.78
N ARG A 75 1.83 16.80 -4.09
CA ARG A 75 1.53 15.47 -4.66
C ARG A 75 2.44 14.37 -4.11
N ARG A 76 3.73 14.66 -3.91
CA ARG A 76 4.68 13.68 -3.34
C ARG A 76 4.32 13.36 -1.89
N VAL A 77 4.10 14.37 -1.07
CA VAL A 77 3.74 14.19 0.34
C VAL A 77 2.38 13.49 0.48
N ASP A 78 1.39 13.83 -0.35
CA ASP A 78 0.09 13.14 -0.36
C ASP A 78 0.24 11.66 -0.71
N ARG A 79 1.13 11.31 -1.65
CA ARG A 79 1.46 9.91 -1.95
C ARG A 79 2.09 9.22 -0.74
N MET A 80 3.01 9.85 -0.01
CA MET A 80 3.59 9.25 1.19
C MET A 80 2.55 8.92 2.25
N VAL A 81 1.60 9.82 2.50
CA VAL A 81 0.51 9.58 3.46
C VAL A 81 -0.36 8.42 3.01
N LYS A 82 -0.64 8.32 1.70
CA LYS A 82 -1.43 7.24 1.12
C LYS A 82 -0.71 5.89 1.14
N ASP A 83 0.57 5.86 0.80
CA ASP A 83 1.36 4.64 0.65
C ASP A 83 1.85 4.12 2.01
N TYR A 84 2.05 5.02 2.99
CA TYR A 84 2.56 4.71 4.32
C TYR A 84 1.67 5.26 5.46
N PRO A 85 0.38 4.90 5.51
CA PRO A 85 -0.55 5.43 6.51
C PRO A 85 -0.19 5.02 7.96
N GLU A 86 0.57 3.95 8.13
CA GLU A 86 1.08 3.51 9.44
C GLU A 86 2.23 4.38 9.97
N LEU A 87 2.92 5.11 9.09
CA LEU A 87 4.05 5.97 9.44
C LEU A 87 3.64 7.44 9.53
N TYR A 88 2.67 7.85 8.72
CA TYR A 88 2.21 9.23 8.60
C TYR A 88 0.70 9.30 8.66
N SER A 89 0.18 10.02 9.66
CA SER A 89 -1.27 10.25 9.84
C SER A 89 -1.85 11.21 8.81
N ASP A 90 -1.08 12.22 8.44
CA ASP A 90 -1.52 13.34 7.63
C ASP A 90 -0.34 14.07 6.99
N PHE A 91 -0.68 15.01 6.09
CA PHE A 91 0.26 15.84 5.35
C PHE A 91 1.21 16.64 6.27
N ASN A 92 0.68 17.19 7.37
CA ASN A 92 1.47 18.01 8.29
C ASN A 92 2.46 17.16 9.10
N ASN A 93 2.13 15.90 9.38
CA ASN A 93 3.04 14.95 10.03
C ASN A 93 4.33 14.78 9.20
N VAL A 94 4.19 14.60 7.88
CA VAL A 94 5.32 14.48 6.96
C VAL A 94 6.13 15.77 6.93
N LEU A 95 5.48 16.92 6.71
CA LEU A 95 6.17 18.21 6.65
C LEU A 95 6.91 18.54 7.95
N THR A 96 6.31 18.25 9.10
CA THR A 96 6.94 18.48 10.41
C THR A 96 8.26 17.71 10.54
N ARG A 97 8.32 16.47 10.04
CA ARG A 97 9.58 15.70 10.04
C ARG A 97 10.62 16.31 9.12
N ILE A 98 10.21 16.79 7.95
CA ILE A 98 11.12 17.44 7.01
C ILE A 98 11.67 18.73 7.62
N TYR A 99 10.81 19.60 8.16
CA TYR A 99 11.23 20.85 8.80
C TYR A 99 12.11 20.61 10.02
N ARG A 100 11.83 19.58 10.81
CA ARG A 100 12.72 19.17 11.91
C ARG A 100 14.09 18.75 11.38
N LYS A 101 14.15 17.99 10.30
CA LYS A 101 15.44 17.60 9.70
C LYS A 101 16.21 18.81 9.13
N MET A 102 15.50 19.72 8.45
CA MET A 102 16.08 20.99 7.97
C MET A 102 16.64 21.82 9.14
N ARG A 103 15.93 21.88 10.28
CA ARG A 103 16.39 22.56 11.49
C ARG A 103 17.59 21.89 12.13
N ASP A 104 17.48 20.60 12.41
CA ASP A 104 18.45 19.87 13.23
C ASP A 104 19.79 19.65 12.50
N VAL A 105 19.77 19.53 11.16
CA VAL A 105 20.98 19.26 10.36
C VAL A 105 21.51 20.51 9.67
N TYR A 106 20.63 21.39 9.22
CA TYR A 106 21.01 22.52 8.35
C TYR A 106 20.73 23.88 8.99
N GLY A 107 20.27 23.92 10.25
CA GLY A 107 20.03 25.16 10.99
C GLY A 107 18.84 25.98 10.50
N PHE A 108 17.96 25.41 9.66
CA PHE A 108 16.80 26.12 9.15
C PHE A 108 15.76 26.37 10.25
N VAL A 109 15.42 27.65 10.48
CA VAL A 109 14.39 28.05 11.45
C VAL A 109 13.17 28.56 10.69
N SER A 110 12.15 27.71 10.58
CA SER A 110 10.88 27.99 9.89
C SER A 110 10.24 29.30 10.33
N GLU A 111 10.25 29.59 11.62
CA GLU A 111 9.64 30.76 12.24
C GLU A 111 10.34 32.05 11.80
N GLN A 112 11.67 32.01 11.68
CA GLN A 112 12.48 33.13 11.22
C GLN A 112 12.30 33.35 9.73
N ALA A 113 12.35 32.27 8.93
CA ALA A 113 12.14 32.33 7.49
C ALA A 113 10.75 32.89 7.11
N ILE A 114 9.69 32.50 7.82
CA ILE A 114 8.34 33.06 7.67
C ILE A 114 8.32 34.54 8.01
N LYS A 115 9.00 34.95 9.09
CA LYS A 115 9.03 36.36 9.51
C LYS A 115 9.72 37.23 8.47
N ASP A 116 10.89 36.80 7.97
CA ASP A 116 11.66 37.53 6.97
C ASP A 116 10.90 37.63 5.65
N TYR A 117 10.23 36.55 5.24
CA TYR A 117 9.37 36.54 4.06
C TYR A 117 8.20 37.51 4.18
N LYS A 118 7.50 37.53 5.32
CA LYS A 118 6.38 38.47 5.56
C LYS A 118 6.86 39.92 5.55
N TYR A 119 8.04 40.19 6.11
CA TYR A 119 8.62 41.53 6.09
C TYR A 119 8.97 41.98 4.67
N ALA A 120 9.55 41.10 3.85
CA ALA A 120 9.95 41.40 2.49
C ALA A 120 8.75 41.58 1.53
N THR A 121 7.69 40.80 1.70
CA THR A 121 6.53 40.75 0.78
C THR A 121 5.33 41.56 1.27
N GLY A 122 5.27 41.92 2.55
CA GLY A 122 4.08 42.51 3.17
C GLY A 122 2.94 41.51 3.40
N ALA A 123 3.16 40.20 3.25
CA ALA A 123 2.13 39.19 3.41
C ALA A 123 1.68 39.04 4.88
N GLU A 124 0.36 39.07 5.12
CA GLU A 124 -0.22 38.91 6.47
C GLU A 124 -0.05 37.46 6.98
N LYS A 125 -0.21 36.48 6.09
CA LYS A 125 -0.08 35.05 6.37
C LYS A 125 0.80 34.41 5.31
N ALA A 126 1.74 33.58 5.77
CA ALA A 126 2.62 32.81 4.91
C ALA A 126 2.86 31.45 5.57
N SER A 127 2.81 30.39 4.77
CA SER A 127 3.14 29.03 5.24
C SER A 127 4.63 28.74 5.06
N CYS A 128 5.21 27.85 5.88
CA CYS A 128 6.63 27.49 5.72
C CYS A 128 6.93 26.92 4.32
N LEU A 129 6.00 26.14 3.76
CA LEU A 129 6.14 25.58 2.42
C LEU A 129 6.16 26.66 1.33
N GLU A 130 5.46 27.77 1.55
CA GLU A 130 5.41 28.91 0.65
C GLU A 130 6.69 29.73 0.68
N VAL A 131 7.25 29.92 1.88
CA VAL A 131 8.59 30.52 2.02
C VAL A 131 9.64 29.68 1.29
N ILE A 132 9.59 28.36 1.47
CA ILE A 132 10.52 27.44 0.82
C ILE A 132 10.32 27.46 -0.69
N SER A 133 9.08 27.54 -1.20
CA SER A 133 8.84 27.53 -2.65
C SER A 133 9.46 28.72 -3.38
N GLU A 134 9.59 29.86 -2.71
CA GLU A 134 10.14 31.09 -3.28
C GLU A 134 11.68 31.16 -3.21
N ASP A 135 12.34 30.30 -2.40
CA ASP A 135 13.79 30.26 -2.24
C ASP A 135 14.38 28.97 -2.82
N GLU A 136 15.12 29.09 -3.93
CA GLU A 136 15.78 27.97 -4.61
C GLU A 136 16.72 27.16 -3.70
N LYS A 137 17.45 27.81 -2.78
CA LYS A 137 18.35 27.10 -1.85
C LYS A 137 17.56 26.26 -0.86
N LEU A 138 16.43 26.79 -0.38
CA LEU A 138 15.55 26.03 0.51
C LEU A 138 14.86 24.89 -0.24
N ARG A 139 14.48 25.06 -1.52
CA ARG A 139 13.98 23.96 -2.37
C ARG A 139 15.01 22.86 -2.54
N SER A 140 16.24 23.23 -2.91
CA SER A 140 17.38 22.32 -3.07
C SER A 140 17.73 21.57 -1.78
N LEU A 141 17.45 22.17 -0.62
CA LEU A 141 17.59 21.51 0.67
C LEU A 141 16.41 20.56 0.98
N PHE A 142 15.19 20.99 0.68
CA PHE A 142 13.97 20.26 1.00
C PHE A 142 13.84 18.95 0.20
N GLU A 143 14.09 18.99 -1.11
CA GLU A 143 13.87 17.86 -2.01
C GLU A 143 14.68 16.60 -1.66
N PRO A 144 15.99 16.67 -1.37
CA PRO A 144 16.76 15.50 -0.94
C PRO A 144 16.26 14.94 0.38
N ILE A 145 15.82 15.79 1.32
CA ILE A 145 15.27 15.34 2.60
C ILE A 145 13.97 14.58 2.37
N LEU A 146 13.08 15.08 1.52
CA LEU A 146 11.86 14.38 1.15
C LEU A 146 12.16 13.03 0.48
N SER A 147 13.07 12.99 -0.48
CA SER A 147 13.46 11.74 -1.17
C SER A 147 14.06 10.70 -0.20
N ASN A 148 14.93 11.14 0.71
CA ASN A 148 15.49 10.25 1.74
C ASN A 148 14.39 9.75 2.68
N LEU A 149 13.44 10.61 3.07
CA LEU A 149 12.33 10.21 3.92
C LEU A 149 11.41 9.19 3.22
N GLU A 150 11.16 9.34 1.91
CA GLU A 150 10.43 8.36 1.10
C GLU A 150 11.14 7.00 1.10
N GLU A 151 12.46 6.99 0.90
CA GLU A 151 13.27 5.78 0.89
C GLU A 151 13.35 5.11 2.28
N ASP A 152 13.55 5.87 3.35
CA ASP A 152 13.57 5.37 4.71
C ASP A 152 12.21 4.77 5.10
N SER A 153 11.12 5.39 4.65
CA SER A 153 9.76 4.88 4.87
C SER A 153 9.55 3.54 4.16
N ARG A 154 10.02 3.42 2.92
CA ARG A 154 9.99 2.16 2.16
C ARG A 154 10.78 1.06 2.87
N LYS A 155 12.01 1.36 3.28
CA LYS A 155 12.88 0.41 4.01
C LYS A 155 12.27 -0.01 5.34
N GLU A 156 11.68 0.91 6.09
CA GLU A 156 11.03 0.60 7.36
C GLU A 156 9.81 -0.31 7.16
N MET A 157 8.99 -0.04 6.14
CA MET A 157 7.86 -0.92 5.81
C MET A 157 8.32 -2.30 5.36
N GLU A 158 9.38 -2.37 4.56
CA GLU A 158 9.99 -3.64 4.18
C GLU A 158 10.56 -4.38 5.40
N ARG A 159 11.25 -3.68 6.30
CA ARG A 159 11.75 -4.25 7.56
C ARG A 159 10.62 -4.77 8.44
N ARG A 160 9.52 -4.03 8.57
CA ARG A 160 8.33 -4.47 9.31
C ARG A 160 7.71 -5.70 8.68
N ARG A 161 7.61 -5.73 7.36
CA ARG A 161 7.12 -6.89 6.61
C ARG A 161 8.03 -8.10 6.82
N MET A 162 9.35 -7.94 6.69
CA MET A 162 10.34 -9.00 6.93
C MET A 162 10.32 -9.47 8.39
N ALA A 163 10.09 -8.58 9.36
CA ALA A 163 9.93 -8.97 10.76
C ALA A 163 8.65 -9.78 10.98
N GLN A 164 7.53 -9.36 10.36
CA GLN A 164 6.29 -10.12 10.38
C GLN A 164 6.43 -11.48 9.66
N GLU A 165 7.17 -11.55 8.57
CA GLU A 165 7.46 -12.78 7.83
C GLU A 165 8.41 -13.70 8.62
N ALA A 166 9.44 -13.16 9.29
CA ALA A 166 10.33 -13.91 10.16
C ALA A 166 9.60 -14.46 11.39
N GLU A 167 8.66 -13.69 11.96
CA GLU A 167 7.78 -14.16 13.02
C GLU A 167 6.80 -15.24 12.51
N GLN A 168 6.35 -15.14 11.25
CA GLN A 168 5.57 -16.18 10.58
C GLN A 168 6.41 -17.42 10.19
N GLY A 169 7.71 -17.28 10.01
CA GLY A 169 8.63 -18.37 9.68
C GLY A 169 8.95 -19.29 10.86
N LYS A 170 8.93 -18.76 12.09
CA LYS A 170 9.12 -19.57 13.31
C LYS A 170 8.00 -20.59 13.46
N THR A 171 8.34 -21.85 13.72
CA THR A 171 7.35 -22.89 14.03
C THR A 171 6.61 -22.56 15.33
N ARG A 172 5.39 -23.09 15.51
CA ARG A 172 4.66 -22.93 16.79
C ARG A 172 5.50 -23.36 18.00
N GLN A 173 6.36 -24.37 17.83
CA GLN A 173 7.22 -24.89 18.89
C GLN A 173 8.30 -23.88 19.26
N GLU A 174 8.98 -23.29 18.28
CA GLU A 174 9.99 -22.25 18.53
C GLU A 174 9.40 -21.00 19.20
N ILE A 175 8.13 -20.69 18.90
CA ILE A 175 7.42 -19.57 19.52
C ILE A 175 7.17 -19.85 21.02
N ILE A 176 6.69 -21.06 21.38
CA ILE A 176 6.31 -21.37 22.77
C ILE A 176 7.48 -21.86 23.66
N GLN A 177 8.58 -22.29 23.05
CA GLN A 177 9.73 -22.87 23.74
C GLN A 177 10.27 -21.98 24.89
N PRO A 178 10.45 -20.65 24.73
CA PRO A 178 10.92 -19.81 25.83
C PRO A 178 9.98 -19.79 27.04
N LEU A 179 8.67 -19.90 26.81
CA LEU A 179 7.67 -19.94 27.88
C LEU A 179 7.63 -21.30 28.59
N ILE A 180 7.83 -22.40 27.85
CA ILE A 180 7.97 -23.75 28.42
C ILE A 180 9.15 -23.77 29.40
N GLU A 181 10.29 -23.24 28.97
CA GLU A 181 11.50 -23.14 29.77
C GLU A 181 11.31 -22.22 30.98
N ALA A 182 10.76 -21.02 30.79
CA ALA A 182 10.51 -20.08 31.88
C ALA A 182 9.59 -20.65 32.96
N ARG A 183 8.57 -21.43 32.58
CA ARG A 183 7.63 -22.07 33.52
C ARG A 183 8.15 -23.40 34.10
N GLY A 184 9.32 -23.88 33.65
CA GLY A 184 9.86 -25.17 34.05
C GLY A 184 8.94 -26.36 33.70
N ASP A 185 8.20 -26.26 32.58
CA ASP A 185 7.21 -27.26 32.19
C ASP A 185 7.88 -28.52 31.64
N LYS A 186 7.84 -29.60 32.42
CA LYS A 186 8.43 -30.90 32.09
C LYS A 186 7.46 -31.85 31.36
N THR A 187 6.24 -31.39 31.04
CA THR A 187 5.29 -32.22 30.28
C THR A 187 5.79 -32.44 28.86
N ASN A 188 5.37 -33.56 28.23
CA ASN A 188 5.77 -33.87 26.85
C ASN A 188 5.47 -32.67 25.93
N PHE A 189 6.51 -32.13 25.29
CA PHE A 189 6.45 -30.95 24.43
C PHE A 189 5.84 -29.68 25.06
N GLY A 190 5.78 -29.60 26.40
CA GLY A 190 5.20 -28.46 27.11
C GLY A 190 3.67 -28.35 26.99
N CYS A 191 2.96 -29.48 26.90
CA CYS A 191 1.49 -29.56 26.82
C CYS A 191 0.75 -28.71 27.86
N ALA A 192 1.25 -28.63 29.10
CA ALA A 192 0.64 -27.80 30.13
C ALA A 192 0.72 -26.31 29.76
N THR A 193 1.85 -25.87 29.21
CA THR A 193 2.05 -24.51 28.71
C THR A 193 1.17 -24.19 27.51
N TYR A 194 1.03 -25.12 26.56
CA TYR A 194 0.06 -24.98 25.46
C TYR A 194 -1.37 -24.76 25.96
N THR A 195 -1.77 -25.44 27.03
CA THR A 195 -3.12 -25.32 27.60
C THR A 195 -3.36 -23.93 28.21
N VAL A 196 -2.34 -23.37 28.87
CA VAL A 196 -2.38 -22.00 29.42
C VAL A 196 -2.45 -20.97 28.30
N VAL A 197 -1.64 -21.11 27.26
CA VAL A 197 -1.65 -20.23 26.08
C VAL A 197 -3.01 -20.27 25.39
N LYS A 198 -3.57 -21.46 25.16
CA LYS A 198 -4.91 -21.62 24.57
C LYS A 198 -5.99 -20.92 25.42
N SER A 199 -5.88 -21.02 26.74
CA SER A 199 -6.81 -20.34 27.65
C SER A 199 -6.67 -18.82 27.58
N ARG A 200 -5.44 -18.30 27.43
CA ARG A 200 -5.18 -16.87 27.20
C ARG A 200 -5.75 -16.40 25.86
N MET A 201 -5.54 -17.15 24.79
CA MET A 201 -6.14 -16.85 23.47
C MET A 201 -7.67 -16.80 23.54
N LYS A 202 -8.29 -17.73 24.27
CA LYS A 202 -9.75 -17.71 24.49
C LYS A 202 -10.20 -16.45 25.24
N LYS A 203 -9.44 -15.97 26.22
CA LYS A 203 -9.73 -14.70 26.92
C LYS A 203 -9.65 -13.49 25.99
N HIS A 204 -8.76 -13.53 24.99
CA HIS A 204 -8.66 -12.52 23.94
C HIS A 204 -9.76 -12.62 22.88
N GLY A 205 -10.73 -13.51 23.05
CA GLY A 205 -11.85 -13.68 22.13
C GLY A 205 -11.54 -14.57 20.93
N VAL A 206 -10.39 -15.25 20.90
CA VAL A 206 -10.04 -16.17 19.79
C VAL A 206 -10.95 -17.39 19.83
N ARG A 207 -11.72 -17.58 18.75
CA ARG A 207 -12.63 -18.72 18.54
C ARG A 207 -12.03 -19.69 17.52
N LEU A 208 -11.38 -20.74 18.01
CA LEU A 208 -10.69 -21.71 17.14
C LEU A 208 -11.62 -22.41 16.14
N ASP A 209 -12.89 -22.59 16.49
CA ASP A 209 -13.89 -23.21 15.60
C ASP A 209 -14.17 -22.36 14.34
N ASP A 210 -14.07 -21.03 14.46
CA ASP A 210 -14.22 -20.10 13.33
C ASP A 210 -13.02 -20.24 12.38
N TYR A 211 -11.80 -20.28 12.93
CA TYR A 211 -10.57 -20.53 12.17
C TYR A 211 -10.53 -21.91 11.52
N GLU A 212 -11.03 -22.95 12.21
CA GLU A 212 -11.14 -24.29 11.64
C GLU A 212 -12.10 -24.30 10.44
N SER A 213 -13.25 -23.65 10.57
CA SER A 213 -14.26 -23.56 9.51
C SER A 213 -13.73 -22.82 8.29
N GLU A 214 -13.04 -21.69 8.49
CA GLU A 214 -12.40 -20.93 7.42
C GLU A 214 -11.32 -21.76 6.71
N PHE A 215 -10.44 -22.41 7.47
CA PHE A 215 -9.36 -23.22 6.94
C PHE A 215 -9.89 -24.41 6.12
N ARG A 216 -10.92 -25.09 6.62
CA ARG A 216 -11.58 -26.20 5.88
C ARG A 216 -12.28 -25.72 4.62
N LYS A 217 -12.92 -24.55 4.65
CA LYS A 217 -13.55 -23.94 3.46
C LYS A 217 -12.50 -23.62 2.39
N ARG A 218 -11.35 -23.06 2.79
CA ARG A 218 -10.25 -22.69 1.87
C ARG A 218 -9.52 -23.89 1.29
N THR A 219 -9.32 -24.95 2.08
CA THR A 219 -8.52 -26.13 1.68
C THR A 219 -9.35 -27.29 1.13
N GLY A 220 -10.68 -27.27 1.30
CA GLY A 220 -11.57 -28.38 0.93
C GLY A 220 -11.47 -29.59 1.86
N ILE A 221 -10.76 -29.47 2.99
CA ILE A 221 -10.52 -30.59 3.92
C ILE A 221 -11.80 -30.93 4.70
N LYS A 222 -12.19 -32.21 4.63
CA LYS A 222 -13.38 -32.73 5.32
C LYS A 222 -13.09 -33.30 6.72
N ARG A 223 -11.84 -33.66 7.02
CA ARG A 223 -11.44 -34.14 8.37
C ARG A 223 -11.39 -32.99 9.38
N LYS A 224 -11.44 -33.34 10.66
CA LYS A 224 -11.14 -32.41 11.76
C LYS A 224 -9.69 -31.95 11.68
N VAL A 225 -9.46 -30.67 11.91
CA VAL A 225 -8.12 -30.05 11.84
C VAL A 225 -7.59 -29.85 13.25
N SER A 226 -6.33 -30.18 13.49
CA SER A 226 -5.75 -30.00 14.83
C SER A 226 -5.45 -28.54 15.12
N ASN A 227 -5.52 -28.12 16.39
CA ASN A 227 -5.18 -26.75 16.76
C ASN A 227 -3.74 -26.37 16.36
N GLY A 228 -2.80 -27.33 16.45
CA GLY A 228 -1.42 -27.11 16.03
C GLY A 228 -1.31 -26.85 14.53
N GLU A 229 -2.02 -27.65 13.72
CA GLU A 229 -2.10 -27.46 12.27
C GLU A 229 -2.75 -26.12 11.90
N LEU A 230 -3.78 -25.67 12.63
CA LEU A 230 -4.36 -24.33 12.41
C LEU A 230 -3.35 -23.23 12.72
N ILE A 231 -2.63 -23.32 13.85
CA ILE A 231 -1.63 -22.31 14.24
C ILE A 231 -0.50 -22.23 13.22
N ASP A 232 -0.06 -23.36 12.65
CA ASP A 232 1.02 -23.35 11.67
C ASP A 232 0.60 -22.80 10.30
N ASN A 233 -0.66 -23.04 9.89
CA ASN A 233 -1.13 -22.72 8.54
C ASN A 233 -1.97 -21.43 8.43
N MET A 234 -2.41 -20.86 9.56
CA MET A 234 -3.20 -19.62 9.61
C MET A 234 -2.36 -18.49 10.22
N PRO A 235 -1.81 -17.55 9.41
CA PRO A 235 -0.93 -16.48 9.91
C PRO A 235 -1.58 -15.59 10.98
N THR A 236 -2.87 -15.32 10.86
CA THR A 236 -3.64 -14.54 11.83
C THR A 236 -3.71 -15.24 13.19
N LEU A 237 -4.02 -16.54 13.19
CA LEU A 237 -4.05 -17.34 14.41
C LEU A 237 -2.66 -17.51 15.02
N LYS A 238 -1.63 -17.65 14.19
CA LYS A 238 -0.22 -17.74 14.62
C LYS A 238 0.23 -16.48 15.35
N ARG A 239 -0.19 -15.30 14.87
CA ARG A 239 0.09 -14.01 15.53
C ARG A 239 -0.58 -13.91 16.89
N GLU A 240 -1.86 -14.29 16.98
CA GLU A 240 -2.58 -14.32 18.27
C GLU A 240 -1.93 -15.31 19.26
N PHE A 241 -1.44 -16.44 18.76
CA PHE A 241 -0.67 -17.41 19.55
C PHE A 241 0.64 -16.80 20.06
N ALA A 242 1.45 -16.19 19.18
CA ALA A 242 2.71 -15.55 19.56
C ALA A 242 2.51 -14.41 20.57
N LYS A 243 1.48 -13.59 20.38
CA LYS A 243 1.09 -12.52 21.30
C LYS A 243 0.74 -13.08 22.69
N ALA A 244 -0.11 -14.12 22.75
CA ALA A 244 -0.48 -14.76 24.01
C ALA A 244 0.72 -15.37 24.74
N VAL A 245 1.68 -15.95 24.01
CA VAL A 245 2.93 -16.45 24.58
C VAL A 245 3.78 -15.30 25.15
N GLY A 246 3.96 -14.22 24.39
CA GLY A 246 4.75 -13.05 24.82
C GLY A 246 4.20 -12.38 26.08
N GLU A 247 2.88 -12.22 26.17
CA GLU A 247 2.22 -11.69 27.38
C GLU A 247 2.44 -12.58 28.60
N LEU A 248 2.24 -13.89 28.47
CA LEU A 248 2.46 -14.85 29.56
C LEU A 248 3.92 -14.90 30.01
N LEU A 249 4.86 -14.74 29.08
CA LEU A 249 6.29 -14.70 29.38
C LEU A 249 6.65 -13.43 30.18
N ALA A 250 6.14 -12.28 29.77
CA ALA A 250 6.33 -11.01 30.48
C ALA A 250 5.70 -11.03 31.88
N GLU A 251 4.48 -11.58 32.02
CA GLU A 251 3.83 -11.78 33.33
C GLU A 251 4.69 -12.66 34.24
N HIS A 252 5.18 -13.80 33.73
CA HIS A 252 6.03 -14.70 34.50
C HIS A 252 7.32 -14.03 34.97
N GLN A 253 8.01 -13.31 34.08
CA GLN A 253 9.23 -12.57 34.41
C GLN A 253 8.99 -11.49 35.48
N SER A 254 7.85 -10.78 35.41
CA SER A 254 7.45 -9.78 36.41
C SER A 254 7.12 -10.40 37.78
N MET A 255 6.51 -11.59 37.82
CA MET A 255 6.24 -12.30 39.07
C MET A 255 7.52 -12.80 39.74
N VAL A 256 8.46 -13.33 38.95
CA VAL A 256 9.74 -13.83 39.48
C VAL A 256 10.57 -12.70 40.09
N THR A 257 10.62 -11.53 39.44
CA THR A 257 11.35 -10.36 39.96
C THR A 257 10.73 -9.79 41.23
N LYS A 258 9.40 -9.82 41.38
CA LYS A 258 8.70 -9.39 42.61
C LYS A 258 8.88 -10.35 43.80
N THR A 259 9.27 -11.60 43.55
CA THR A 259 9.45 -12.62 44.60
C THR A 259 10.89 -12.67 45.12
N GLN A 260 11.83 -11.96 44.47
CA GLN A 260 13.25 -11.91 44.83
C GLN A 260 13.66 -10.62 45.58
N ILE A 261 12.68 -9.78 45.95
CA ILE A 261 12.83 -8.62 46.84
C ILE A 261 12.17 -8.97 48.17
#